data_AF-A0AA49FL49-F1
#
_entry.id   AF-A0AA49FL49-F1
#
_cell.length_a   1.000
_cell.length_b   1.000
_cell.length_c   1.000
_cell.angle_alpha   90.00
_cell.angle_beta   90.00
_cell.angle_gamma   90.00
#
_symmetry.space_group_name_H-M   'P 1'
#
loop_
_entity.id
_entity.type
_entity.pdbx_description
1 polymer ?
#
loop_
_entity_poly.entity_id
_entity_poly.type
_entity_poly.pdbx_seq_one_letter_code
_entity_poly.pdbx_strand_id
1 'polypeptide(L)'
;METTKLRRFAQYARRTLLELVETRLQLVMQTESVARRENADAVKKLEEAIKQSGQEQVIERVAYTWFNRFCALRFMDVSRYTRIGVVSPTEGQFQPEILAEAKMGHIDEDMVADKARQKISALLAGRVPSHDPQGEAYRLLVVAACNAWHKAMPFLFERINDYTELLMPDDLLSGNSILAYTREAMTPDACQDVEVIGWLYQFYISEKKDAVFEGLKKNQKITPENIPAATQLFTPHWIVRYLVENALGRLWLLNRPVPGWRRKWSTTFPLSSPKRTFSRSVVLKKSGFATRPADPATCSLTPSTCCTPSTRKRATTRRISRKRFLPTISMASSWTNVRVSWLHLP
;
A
#
# COMPACT_ATOMS: atom_id res chain seq x y z
N MET A 1 -15.65 -9.67 12.62
CA MET A 1 -14.46 -8.86 12.95
C MET A 1 -14.86 -7.76 13.92
N GLU A 2 -14.17 -7.61 15.06
CA GLU A 2 -14.44 -6.58 16.06
C GLU A 2 -13.79 -5.24 15.64
N THR A 3 -14.54 -4.39 14.93
CA THR A 3 -14.00 -3.15 14.31
C THR A 3 -13.62 -2.06 15.31
N THR A 4 -14.21 -2.07 16.52
CA THR A 4 -13.97 -1.04 17.53
C THR A 4 -12.51 -1.00 18.01
N LYS A 5 -11.91 -2.18 18.25
CA LYS A 5 -10.49 -2.28 18.65
C LYS A 5 -9.56 -1.77 17.56
N LEU A 6 -9.80 -2.20 16.32
CA LEU A 6 -9.04 -1.74 15.14
C LEU A 6 -9.16 -0.22 14.95
N ARG A 7 -10.34 0.34 15.15
CA ARG A 7 -10.56 1.80 15.05
C ARG A 7 -9.76 2.56 16.10
N ARG A 8 -9.87 2.15 17.39
CA ARG A 8 -9.14 2.78 18.48
C ARG A 8 -7.63 2.71 18.25
N PHE A 9 -7.14 1.54 17.83
CA PHE A 9 -5.74 1.37 17.47
C PHE A 9 -5.31 2.28 16.34
N ALA A 10 -6.03 2.33 15.21
CA ALA A 10 -5.61 3.12 14.05
C ALA A 10 -5.58 4.63 14.35
N GLN A 11 -6.55 5.13 15.13
CA GLN A 11 -6.58 6.53 15.59
C GLN A 11 -5.45 6.83 16.59
N TYR A 12 -5.16 5.92 17.50
CA TYR A 12 -4.00 6.01 18.39
C TYR A 12 -2.69 6.02 17.59
N ALA A 13 -2.50 5.04 16.71
CA ALA A 13 -1.33 4.87 15.87
C ALA A 13 -1.03 6.11 15.05
N ARG A 14 -2.07 6.76 14.48
CA ARG A 14 -1.91 8.02 13.75
C ARG A 14 -1.31 9.11 14.62
N ARG A 15 -1.93 9.42 15.76
CA ARG A 15 -1.48 10.50 16.65
C ARG A 15 -0.06 10.24 17.15
N THR A 16 0.20 9.03 17.60
CA THR A 16 1.52 8.62 18.11
C THR A 16 2.60 8.64 17.03
N LEU A 17 2.33 8.13 15.82
CA LEU A 17 3.32 8.14 14.75
C LEU A 17 3.62 9.57 14.26
N LEU A 18 2.63 10.45 14.20
CA LEU A 18 2.87 11.86 13.86
C LEU A 18 3.83 12.51 14.88
N GLU A 19 3.56 12.34 16.18
CA GLU A 19 4.40 12.88 17.26
C GLU A 19 5.82 12.29 17.28
N LEU A 20 5.95 10.97 17.12
CA LEU A 20 7.25 10.30 17.09
C LEU A 20 8.07 10.73 15.87
N VAL A 21 7.45 10.78 14.69
CA VAL A 21 8.13 11.22 13.45
C VAL A 21 8.53 12.69 13.55
N GLU A 22 7.70 13.54 14.13
CA GLU A 22 8.03 14.95 14.37
C GLU A 22 9.25 15.08 15.29
N THR A 23 9.26 14.37 16.41
CA THR A 23 10.38 14.36 17.37
C THR A 23 11.68 13.91 16.69
N ARG A 24 11.60 12.83 15.90
CA ARG A 24 12.75 12.33 15.13
C ARG A 24 13.23 13.35 14.09
N LEU A 25 12.31 14.03 13.41
CA LEU A 25 12.63 15.06 12.44
C LEU A 25 13.36 16.23 13.09
N GLN A 26 12.89 16.71 14.24
CA GLN A 26 13.55 17.76 15.00
C GLN A 26 14.99 17.36 15.39
N LEU A 27 15.19 16.13 15.87
CA LEU A 27 16.51 15.61 16.23
C LEU A 27 17.45 15.52 15.02
N VAL A 28 16.97 14.99 13.90
CA VAL A 28 17.76 14.83 12.66
C VAL A 28 18.16 16.19 12.08
N MET A 29 17.29 17.20 12.21
CA MET A 29 17.50 18.53 11.65
C MET A 29 18.50 19.40 12.43
N GLN A 30 18.83 19.05 13.68
CA GLN A 30 19.83 19.77 14.48
C GLN A 30 21.17 19.87 13.76
N THR A 31 21.89 20.99 13.92
CA THR A 31 23.15 21.29 13.22
C THR A 31 24.23 20.23 13.46
N GLU A 32 24.31 19.70 14.69
CA GLU A 32 25.32 18.71 15.09
C GLU A 32 24.78 17.28 15.17
N SER A 33 23.66 16.99 14.50
CA SER A 33 23.03 15.67 14.58
C SER A 33 23.96 14.56 14.04
N VAL A 34 23.93 13.39 14.69
CA VAL A 34 24.66 12.20 14.22
C VAL A 34 24.21 11.81 12.81
N ALA A 35 22.92 12.00 12.50
CA ALA A 35 22.35 11.72 11.19
C ALA A 35 23.00 12.55 10.07
N ARG A 36 23.35 13.82 10.31
CA ARG A 36 24.09 14.65 9.34
C ARG A 36 25.49 14.13 9.04
N ARG A 37 26.16 13.53 10.04
CA ARG A 37 27.52 12.98 9.89
C ARG A 37 27.52 11.62 9.21
N GLU A 38 26.61 10.73 9.62
CA GLU A 38 26.58 9.34 9.11
C GLU A 38 25.81 9.19 7.79
N ASN A 39 24.79 10.02 7.55
CA ASN A 39 23.86 9.89 6.43
C ASN A 39 23.56 11.25 5.76
N ALA A 40 24.61 12.00 5.41
CA ALA A 40 24.50 13.36 4.85
C ALA A 40 23.56 13.46 3.63
N ASP A 41 23.64 12.49 2.71
CA ASP A 41 22.80 12.46 1.51
C ASP A 41 21.30 12.31 1.84
N ALA A 42 20.96 11.49 2.84
CA ALA A 42 19.59 11.29 3.27
C ALA A 42 19.04 12.55 3.97
N VAL A 43 19.87 13.23 4.78
CA VAL A 43 19.48 14.52 5.38
C VAL A 43 19.27 15.59 4.32
N LYS A 44 20.13 15.66 3.29
CA LYS A 44 19.95 16.60 2.18
C LYS A 44 18.61 16.37 1.45
N LYS A 45 18.26 15.13 1.16
CA LYS A 45 16.96 14.76 0.58
C LYS A 45 15.79 15.13 1.49
N LEU A 46 15.94 14.99 2.81
CA LEU A 46 14.94 15.42 3.79
C LEU A 46 14.71 16.94 3.70
N GLU A 47 15.78 17.73 3.67
CA GLU A 47 15.70 19.19 3.55
C GLU A 47 15.04 19.62 2.23
N GLU A 48 15.37 18.95 1.13
CA GLU A 48 14.73 19.17 -0.18
C GLU A 48 13.23 18.84 -0.14
N ALA A 49 12.84 17.71 0.47
CA ALA A 49 11.45 17.34 0.64
C ALA A 49 10.67 18.37 1.49
N ILE A 50 11.26 18.83 2.60
CA ILE A 50 10.67 19.87 3.45
C ILE A 50 10.49 21.18 2.69
N LYS A 51 11.46 21.58 1.87
CA LYS A 51 11.37 22.79 1.02
C LYS A 51 10.26 22.69 -0.03
N GLN A 52 10.00 21.49 -0.56
CA GLN A 52 9.02 21.28 -1.64
C GLN A 52 7.58 21.18 -1.13
N SER A 53 7.32 20.37 -0.09
CA SER A 53 5.96 20.07 0.38
C SER A 53 5.63 20.66 1.76
N GLY A 54 6.60 21.22 2.46
CA GLY A 54 6.47 21.63 3.85
C GLY A 54 6.70 20.50 4.85
N GLN A 55 7.10 20.86 6.06
CA GLN A 55 7.43 19.93 7.13
C GLN A 55 6.26 19.05 7.54
N GLU A 56 5.06 19.63 7.70
CA GLU A 56 3.85 18.90 8.12
C GLU A 56 3.50 17.77 7.14
N GLN A 57 3.62 18.02 5.83
CA GLN A 57 3.36 17.00 4.81
C GLN A 57 4.41 15.89 4.81
N VAL A 58 5.68 16.22 5.07
CA VAL A 58 6.73 15.21 5.21
C VAL A 58 6.44 14.30 6.42
N ILE A 59 6.06 14.89 7.55
CA ILE A 59 5.69 14.14 8.76
C ILE A 59 4.49 13.23 8.49
N GLU A 60 3.41 13.76 7.90
CA GLU A 60 2.21 12.99 7.53
C GLU A 60 2.52 11.81 6.61
N ARG A 61 3.30 12.05 5.55
CA ARG A 61 3.71 11.02 4.60
C ARG A 61 4.50 9.92 5.32
N VAL A 62 5.53 10.29 6.07
CA VAL A 62 6.42 9.32 6.73
C VAL A 62 5.71 8.53 7.82
N ALA A 63 4.89 9.19 8.63
CA ALA A 63 4.06 8.52 9.65
C ALA A 63 3.12 7.50 9.00
N TYR A 64 2.47 7.89 7.91
CA TYR A 64 1.60 7.00 7.15
C TYR A 64 2.36 5.82 6.54
N THR A 65 3.54 6.06 5.95
CA THR A 65 4.39 5.01 5.40
C THR A 65 4.76 3.96 6.46
N TRP A 66 5.15 4.39 7.66
CA TRP A 66 5.49 3.48 8.75
C TRP A 66 4.27 2.74 9.30
N PHE A 67 3.13 3.42 9.49
CA PHE A 67 1.88 2.77 9.85
C PHE A 67 1.54 1.63 8.88
N ASN A 68 1.58 1.92 7.58
CA ASN A 68 1.26 0.96 6.53
C ASN A 68 2.23 -0.23 6.53
N ARG A 69 3.54 0.02 6.64
CA ARG A 69 4.56 -1.03 6.70
C ARG A 69 4.43 -1.91 7.94
N PHE A 70 4.19 -1.35 9.11
CA PHE A 70 4.01 -2.12 10.33
C PHE A 70 2.77 -3.01 10.27
N CYS A 71 1.64 -2.47 9.80
CA CYS A 71 0.42 -3.26 9.60
C CYS A 71 0.64 -4.36 8.55
N ALA A 72 1.32 -4.06 7.44
CA ALA A 72 1.63 -5.03 6.40
C ALA A 72 2.53 -6.15 6.90
N LEU A 73 3.64 -5.82 7.57
CA LEU A 73 4.55 -6.80 8.18
C LEU A 73 3.82 -7.68 9.19
N ARG A 74 3.01 -7.09 10.08
CA ARG A 74 2.21 -7.85 11.04
C ARG A 74 1.20 -8.77 10.35
N PHE A 75 0.48 -8.28 9.35
CA PHE A 75 -0.46 -9.11 8.59
C PHE A 75 0.24 -10.28 7.91
N MET A 76 1.44 -10.06 7.38
CA MET A 76 2.25 -11.10 6.75
C MET A 76 2.72 -12.17 7.74
N ASP A 77 3.14 -11.77 8.93
CA ASP A 77 3.51 -12.71 10.00
C ASP A 77 2.34 -13.59 10.42
N VAL A 78 1.16 -12.98 10.65
CA VAL A 78 -0.05 -13.71 11.06
C VAL A 78 -0.53 -14.66 9.97
N SER A 79 -0.47 -14.22 8.73
CA SER A 79 -0.87 -15.02 7.56
C SER A 79 0.21 -16.02 7.11
N ARG A 80 1.33 -16.13 7.85
CA ARG A 80 2.46 -17.05 7.57
C ARG A 80 3.06 -16.87 6.17
N TYR A 81 3.06 -15.63 5.67
CA TYR A 81 3.75 -15.28 4.42
C TYR A 81 5.26 -15.09 4.65
N THR A 82 5.64 -14.65 5.84
CA THR A 82 7.03 -14.62 6.33
C THR A 82 7.35 -15.93 7.05
N ARG A 83 8.56 -16.46 6.85
CA ARG A 83 9.03 -17.65 7.58
C ARG A 83 9.42 -17.32 9.01
N ILE A 84 10.07 -16.16 9.17
CA ILE A 84 10.51 -15.58 10.44
C ILE A 84 9.66 -14.34 10.66
N GLY A 85 8.97 -14.27 11.80
CA GLY A 85 8.12 -13.15 12.18
C GLY A 85 8.93 -11.85 12.31
N VAL A 86 8.62 -10.86 11.47
CA VAL A 86 9.35 -9.58 11.47
C VAL A 86 8.89 -8.70 12.63
N VAL A 87 7.58 -8.59 12.85
CA VAL A 87 6.96 -7.81 13.93
C VAL A 87 6.51 -8.70 15.08
N SER A 88 6.21 -9.96 14.77
CA SER A 88 5.58 -10.91 15.67
C SER A 88 6.62 -11.74 16.42
N PRO A 89 6.44 -11.98 17.72
CA PRO A 89 7.28 -12.88 18.47
C PRO A 89 6.94 -14.35 18.16
N THR A 90 7.88 -15.25 18.46
CA THR A 90 7.60 -16.68 18.61
C THR A 90 6.68 -16.92 19.81
N GLU A 91 5.92 -18.01 19.82
CA GLU A 91 5.03 -18.35 20.93
C GLU A 91 5.79 -18.39 22.27
N GLY A 92 5.24 -17.71 23.27
CA GLY A 92 5.85 -17.60 24.61
C GLY A 92 6.98 -16.57 24.74
N GLN A 93 7.33 -15.85 23.67
CA GLN A 93 8.33 -14.78 23.71
C GLN A 93 7.69 -13.38 23.57
N PHE A 94 8.44 -12.36 24.01
CA PHE A 94 8.05 -10.95 23.86
C PHE A 94 8.78 -10.25 22.70
N GLN A 95 10.01 -10.66 22.42
CA GLN A 95 10.83 -10.08 21.35
C GLN A 95 10.38 -10.61 19.97
N PRO A 96 10.41 -9.77 18.91
CA PRO A 96 10.15 -10.23 17.55
C PRO A 96 11.07 -11.38 17.14
N GLU A 97 10.54 -12.36 16.42
CA GLU A 97 11.27 -13.58 16.05
C GLU A 97 12.53 -13.26 15.23
N ILE A 98 12.45 -12.29 14.31
CA ILE A 98 13.61 -11.83 13.52
C ILE A 98 14.77 -11.33 14.39
N LEU A 99 14.49 -10.70 15.53
CA LEU A 99 15.52 -10.24 16.46
C LEU A 99 16.07 -11.40 17.28
N ALA A 100 15.22 -12.35 17.69
CA ALA A 100 15.63 -13.55 18.39
C ALA A 100 16.63 -14.38 17.55
N GLU A 101 16.29 -14.62 16.28
CA GLU A 101 17.15 -15.32 15.32
C GLU A 101 18.48 -14.59 15.09
N ALA A 102 18.42 -13.26 14.90
CA ALA A 102 19.62 -12.45 14.73
C ALA A 102 20.56 -12.53 15.95
N LYS A 103 20.03 -12.59 17.17
CA LYS A 103 20.80 -12.78 18.41
C LYS A 103 21.45 -14.17 18.49
N MET A 104 20.86 -15.16 17.85
CA MET A 104 21.45 -16.51 17.69
C MET A 104 22.47 -16.59 16.54
N GLY A 105 22.69 -15.47 15.82
CA GLY A 105 23.60 -15.41 14.68
C GLY A 105 22.97 -15.83 13.35
N HIS A 106 21.65 -16.04 13.32
CA HIS A 106 20.91 -16.42 12.12
C HIS A 106 20.28 -15.18 11.49
N ILE A 107 20.90 -14.70 10.41
CA ILE A 107 20.39 -13.56 9.61
C ILE A 107 20.31 -14.01 8.15
N ASP A 108 19.14 -13.87 7.55
CA ASP A 108 18.90 -14.23 6.14
C ASP A 108 19.74 -13.34 5.21
N GLU A 109 20.69 -13.97 4.50
CA GLU A 109 21.63 -13.32 3.60
C GLU A 109 20.97 -12.74 2.34
N ASP A 110 19.85 -13.32 1.90
CA ASP A 110 19.09 -12.84 0.74
C ASP A 110 18.28 -11.57 1.07
N MET A 111 17.96 -11.39 2.37
CA MET A 111 17.17 -10.27 2.88
C MET A 111 18.06 -9.10 3.35
N VAL A 112 19.16 -9.39 4.05
CA VAL A 112 19.99 -8.38 4.70
C VAL A 112 21.34 -8.26 4.00
N ALA A 113 21.63 -7.08 3.46
CA ALA A 113 22.91 -6.80 2.80
C ALA A 113 24.11 -6.95 3.77
N ASP A 114 25.26 -7.36 3.24
CA ASP A 114 26.47 -7.67 4.03
C ASP A 114 26.89 -6.57 5.01
N LYS A 115 26.89 -5.32 4.55
CA LYS A 115 27.24 -4.16 5.39
C LYS A 115 26.27 -4.01 6.58
N ALA A 116 24.97 -4.18 6.33
CA ALA A 116 23.95 -4.09 7.37
C ALA A 116 24.07 -5.27 8.34
N ARG A 117 24.31 -6.48 7.83
CA ARG A 117 24.53 -7.69 8.62
C ARG A 117 25.72 -7.54 9.57
N GLN A 118 26.86 -7.06 9.07
CA GLN A 118 28.04 -6.79 9.91
C GLN A 118 27.73 -5.77 11.01
N LYS A 119 27.00 -4.69 10.69
CA LYS A 119 26.59 -3.68 11.68
C LYS A 119 25.65 -4.29 12.74
N ILE A 120 24.64 -5.06 12.33
CA ILE A 120 23.72 -5.76 13.23
C ILE A 120 24.48 -6.71 14.16
N SER A 121 25.35 -7.56 13.61
CA SER A 121 26.15 -8.48 14.43
C SER A 121 27.09 -7.74 15.39
N ALA A 122 27.68 -6.61 14.99
CA ALA A 122 28.55 -5.82 15.85
C ALA A 122 27.77 -5.11 16.98
N LEU A 123 26.56 -4.61 16.71
CA LEU A 123 25.65 -4.06 17.71
C LEU A 123 25.22 -5.13 18.73
N LEU A 124 24.76 -6.29 18.26
CA LEU A 124 24.29 -7.37 19.12
C LEU A 124 25.42 -8.02 19.94
N ALA A 125 26.65 -8.00 19.43
CA ALA A 125 27.84 -8.47 20.15
C ALA A 125 28.47 -7.42 21.07
N GLY A 126 27.91 -6.19 21.16
CA GLY A 126 28.46 -5.11 21.98
C GLY A 126 29.82 -4.57 21.51
N ARG A 127 30.17 -4.76 20.24
CA ARG A 127 31.45 -4.29 19.65
C ARG A 127 31.39 -2.84 19.17
N VAL A 128 30.19 -2.27 19.07
CA VAL A 128 29.94 -0.88 18.68
C VAL A 128 29.24 -0.18 19.85
N PRO A 129 29.71 1.01 20.26
CA PRO A 129 29.05 1.78 21.30
C PRO A 129 27.67 2.24 20.81
N SER A 130 26.63 1.90 21.55
CA SER A 130 25.26 2.34 21.31
C SER A 130 24.50 2.39 22.64
N HIS A 131 23.60 3.36 22.77
CA HIS A 131 22.71 3.49 23.93
C HIS A 131 21.59 2.44 23.91
N ASP A 132 21.19 1.96 22.72
CA ASP A 132 20.19 0.90 22.54
C ASP A 132 20.60 -0.04 21.38
N PRO A 133 21.56 -0.96 21.63
CA PRO A 133 22.08 -1.83 20.57
C PRO A 133 21.01 -2.77 19.99
N GLN A 134 20.06 -3.22 20.80
CA GLN A 134 19.00 -4.14 20.36
C GLN A 134 17.94 -3.41 19.52
N GLY A 135 17.50 -2.22 19.94
CA GLY A 135 16.57 -1.41 19.16
C GLY A 135 17.17 -0.96 17.83
N GLU A 136 18.44 -0.55 17.82
CA GLU A 136 19.16 -0.22 16.58
C GLU A 136 19.27 -1.41 15.63
N ALA A 137 19.69 -2.58 16.13
CA ALA A 137 19.75 -3.81 15.34
C ALA A 137 18.38 -4.18 14.76
N TYR A 138 17.33 -4.07 15.57
CA TYR A 138 15.98 -4.39 15.14
C TYR A 138 15.46 -3.42 14.08
N ARG A 139 15.72 -2.12 14.21
CA ARG A 139 15.38 -1.12 13.18
C ARG A 139 16.03 -1.45 11.83
N LEU A 140 17.31 -1.84 11.83
CA LEU A 140 18.00 -2.28 10.61
C LEU A 140 17.37 -3.55 10.00
N LEU A 141 16.96 -4.51 10.83
CA LEU A 141 16.27 -5.72 10.38
C LEU A 141 14.90 -5.40 9.75
N VAL A 142 14.12 -4.50 10.35
CA VAL A 142 12.82 -4.06 9.80
C VAL A 142 13.00 -3.36 8.45
N VAL A 143 14.00 -2.49 8.32
CA VAL A 143 14.33 -1.82 7.05
C VAL A 143 14.75 -2.83 5.99
N ALA A 144 15.59 -3.80 6.34
CA ALA A 144 16.01 -4.87 5.43
C ALA A 144 14.82 -5.73 4.97
N ALA A 145 13.91 -6.10 5.88
CA ALA A 145 12.69 -6.82 5.55
C ALA A 145 11.81 -6.02 4.57
N CYS A 146 11.60 -4.73 4.82
CA CYS A 146 10.85 -3.86 3.89
C CYS A 146 11.50 -3.80 2.51
N ASN A 147 12.83 -3.66 2.46
CA ASN A 147 13.59 -3.61 1.20
C ASN A 147 13.57 -4.95 0.44
N ALA A 148 13.52 -6.09 1.13
CA ALA A 148 13.35 -7.39 0.50
C ALA A 148 11.94 -7.52 -0.12
N TRP A 149 10.90 -7.08 0.60
CA TRP A 149 9.53 -7.11 0.10
C TRP A 149 9.24 -6.13 -1.03
N HIS A 150 10.01 -5.03 -1.15
CA HIS A 150 9.94 -4.11 -2.29
C HIS A 150 10.03 -4.83 -3.64
N LYS A 151 10.87 -5.87 -3.76
CA LYS A 151 11.04 -6.63 -5.01
C LYS A 151 9.73 -7.28 -5.48
N ALA A 152 8.90 -7.73 -4.54
CA ALA A 152 7.64 -8.40 -4.83
C ALA A 152 6.44 -7.44 -4.85
N MET A 153 6.46 -6.41 -4.01
CA MET A 153 5.37 -5.45 -3.82
C MET A 153 5.89 -4.01 -3.73
N PRO A 154 6.40 -3.45 -4.85
CA PRO A 154 7.01 -2.13 -4.84
C PRO A 154 6.03 -1.00 -4.50
N PHE A 155 4.73 -1.23 -4.69
CA PHE A 155 3.66 -0.27 -4.37
C PHE A 155 3.37 -0.15 -2.87
N LEU A 156 3.70 -1.17 -2.08
CA LEU A 156 3.42 -1.21 -0.64
C LEU A 156 4.69 -0.93 0.17
N PHE A 157 5.79 -1.54 -0.28
CA PHE A 157 7.11 -1.34 0.28
C PHE A 157 7.92 -0.53 -0.70
N GLU A 158 7.77 0.79 -0.70
CA GLU A 158 8.71 1.65 -1.41
C GLU A 158 10.13 1.41 -0.89
N ARG A 159 11.13 1.46 -1.77
CA ARG A 159 12.51 1.19 -1.39
C ARG A 159 12.96 2.21 -0.35
N ILE A 160 13.49 1.71 0.76
CA ILE A 160 14.03 2.54 1.84
C ILE A 160 15.52 2.72 1.57
N ASN A 161 15.85 3.81 0.88
CA ASN A 161 17.21 4.34 0.72
C ASN A 161 17.25 5.87 0.90
N ASP A 162 16.26 6.40 1.64
CA ASP A 162 15.95 7.81 1.78
C ASP A 162 15.71 8.18 3.25
N TYR A 163 15.41 9.45 3.51
CA TYR A 163 15.16 10.03 4.84
C TYR A 163 14.05 9.34 5.65
N THR A 164 13.20 8.50 5.04
CA THR A 164 12.15 7.76 5.74
C THR A 164 12.71 6.86 6.85
N GLU A 165 13.91 6.30 6.67
CA GLU A 165 14.59 5.51 7.71
C GLU A 165 15.04 6.39 8.88
N LEU A 166 15.58 7.58 8.60
CA LEU A 166 16.04 8.52 9.63
C LEU A 166 14.92 8.92 10.59
N LEU A 167 13.71 9.00 10.04
CA LEU A 167 12.49 9.41 10.72
C LEU A 167 11.66 8.23 11.27
N MET A 168 12.18 7.00 11.21
CA MET A 168 11.55 5.86 11.88
C MET A 168 11.55 6.08 13.40
N PRO A 169 10.48 5.71 14.13
CA PRO A 169 10.48 5.73 15.59
C PRO A 169 11.60 4.87 16.19
N ASP A 170 12.20 5.35 17.28
CA ASP A 170 13.30 4.62 17.95
C ASP A 170 12.78 3.44 18.78
N ASP A 171 11.74 3.67 19.60
CA ASP A 171 11.16 2.63 20.46
C ASP A 171 10.16 1.74 19.70
N LEU A 172 10.66 0.58 19.26
CA LEU A 172 9.86 -0.46 18.61
C LEU A 172 9.76 -1.76 19.43
N LEU A 173 10.47 -1.85 20.55
CA LEU A 173 10.61 -3.08 21.34
C LEU A 173 9.91 -3.02 22.70
N SER A 174 9.63 -1.83 23.24
CA SER A 174 8.94 -1.72 24.52
C SER A 174 7.50 -2.23 24.47
N GLY A 175 6.94 -2.52 25.65
CA GLY A 175 5.52 -2.90 25.79
C GLY A 175 4.54 -1.78 25.38
N ASN A 176 5.00 -0.52 25.37
CA ASN A 176 4.20 0.63 24.96
C ASN A 176 4.55 1.10 23.53
N SER A 177 5.38 0.34 22.80
CA SER A 177 5.76 0.68 21.44
C SER A 177 4.58 0.55 20.48
N ILE A 178 4.65 1.27 19.36
CA ILE A 178 3.64 1.18 18.30
C ILE A 178 3.47 -0.26 17.79
N LEU A 179 4.53 -1.06 17.79
CA LEU A 179 4.47 -2.46 17.37
C LEU A 179 3.77 -3.36 18.40
N ALA A 180 3.86 -3.06 19.69
CA ALA A 180 3.07 -3.75 20.71
C ALA A 180 1.57 -3.57 20.46
N TYR A 181 1.12 -2.32 20.30
CA TYR A 181 -0.28 -2.03 19.97
C TYR A 181 -0.70 -2.61 18.61
N THR A 182 0.21 -2.66 17.64
CA THR A 182 -0.05 -3.30 16.33
C THR A 182 -0.33 -4.80 16.51
N ARG A 183 0.44 -5.51 17.34
CA ARG A 183 0.23 -6.94 17.62
C ARG A 183 -1.09 -7.20 18.36
N GLU A 184 -1.44 -6.35 19.32
CA GLU A 184 -2.67 -6.44 20.09
C GLU A 184 -3.93 -6.21 19.24
N ALA A 185 -3.87 -5.23 18.33
CA ALA A 185 -5.01 -4.91 17.47
C ALA A 185 -5.18 -5.92 16.32
N MET A 186 -4.07 -6.38 15.73
CA MET A 186 -4.06 -7.30 14.59
C MET A 186 -3.85 -8.75 15.07
N THR A 187 -4.88 -9.32 15.71
CA THR A 187 -4.89 -10.71 16.15
C THR A 187 -5.04 -11.68 14.95
N PRO A 188 -4.74 -12.98 15.13
CA PRO A 188 -5.03 -14.00 14.13
C PRO A 188 -6.47 -13.97 13.60
N ASP A 189 -7.45 -13.82 14.49
CA ASP A 189 -8.86 -13.75 14.12
C ASP A 189 -9.21 -12.48 13.34
N ALA A 190 -8.61 -11.34 13.69
CA ALA A 190 -8.81 -10.09 12.97
C ALA A 190 -8.20 -10.14 11.55
N CYS A 191 -7.09 -10.86 11.38
CA CYS A 191 -6.38 -10.96 10.09
C CYS A 191 -6.86 -12.11 9.20
N GLN A 192 -7.88 -12.88 9.60
CA GLN A 192 -8.47 -13.91 8.72
C GLN A 192 -9.06 -13.28 7.45
N ASP A 193 -9.61 -12.07 7.57
CA ASP A 193 -10.14 -11.31 6.45
C ASP A 193 -9.15 -10.24 5.99
N VAL A 194 -8.87 -10.22 4.69
CA VAL A 194 -8.02 -9.21 4.04
C VAL A 194 -8.61 -7.80 4.19
N GLU A 195 -9.93 -7.67 4.39
CA GLU A 195 -10.58 -6.38 4.62
C GLU A 195 -10.02 -5.62 5.84
N VAL A 196 -9.38 -6.31 6.80
CA VAL A 196 -8.76 -5.68 7.97
C VAL A 196 -7.83 -4.51 7.60
N ILE A 197 -7.07 -4.66 6.52
CA ILE A 197 -6.15 -3.63 6.03
C ILE A 197 -6.91 -2.40 5.53
N GLY A 198 -8.01 -2.62 4.82
CA GLY A 198 -8.88 -1.55 4.33
C GLY A 198 -9.52 -0.77 5.47
N TRP A 199 -9.99 -1.47 6.50
CA TRP A 199 -10.56 -0.87 7.69
C TRP A 199 -9.52 -0.08 8.50
N LEU A 200 -8.33 -0.64 8.72
CA LEU A 200 -7.22 0.05 9.39
C LEU A 200 -6.90 1.38 8.72
N TYR A 201 -6.83 1.38 7.38
CA TYR A 201 -6.58 2.60 6.62
C TYR A 201 -7.70 3.64 6.80
N GLN A 202 -8.95 3.21 6.64
CA GLN A 202 -10.11 4.09 6.79
C GLN A 202 -10.20 4.68 8.21
N PHE A 203 -9.85 3.92 9.23
CA PHE A 203 -9.83 4.38 10.61
C PHE A 203 -8.63 5.30 10.89
N TYR A 204 -7.47 5.02 10.30
CA TYR A 204 -6.29 5.88 10.43
C TYR A 204 -6.62 7.30 9.99
N ILE A 205 -7.20 7.48 8.79
CA ILE A 205 -7.50 8.82 8.26
C ILE A 205 -8.78 9.47 8.85
N SER A 206 -9.54 8.75 9.68
CA SER A 206 -10.87 9.17 10.11
C SER A 206 -10.90 10.53 10.82
N GLU A 207 -9.94 10.81 11.70
CA GLU A 207 -9.91 12.09 12.45
C GLU A 207 -9.59 13.28 11.52
N LYS A 208 -8.69 13.08 10.55
CA LYS A 208 -8.40 14.09 9.52
C LYS A 208 -9.59 14.32 8.61
N LYS A 209 -10.28 13.24 8.22
CA LYS A 209 -11.52 13.32 7.46
C LYS A 209 -12.56 14.16 8.20
N ASP A 210 -12.81 13.87 9.47
CA ASP A 210 -13.78 14.59 10.29
C ASP A 210 -13.42 16.10 10.38
N ALA A 211 -12.14 16.43 10.58
CA ALA A 211 -11.66 17.81 10.58
C ALA A 211 -11.91 18.54 9.25
N VAL A 212 -11.71 17.87 8.11
CA VAL A 212 -11.99 18.44 6.78
C VAL A 212 -13.50 18.68 6.59
N PHE A 213 -14.35 17.76 7.05
CA PHE A 213 -15.81 17.95 6.99
C PHE A 213 -16.30 19.05 7.93
N GLU A 214 -15.68 19.24 9.09
CA GLU A 214 -15.97 20.38 9.97
C GLU A 214 -15.56 21.70 9.34
N GLY A 215 -14.41 21.77 8.66
CA GLY A 215 -13.99 22.92 7.88
C GLY A 215 -14.99 23.26 6.77
N LEU A 216 -15.51 22.24 6.07
CA LEU A 216 -16.52 22.42 5.03
C LEU A 216 -17.83 22.99 5.59
N LYS A 217 -18.27 22.55 6.79
CA LYS A 217 -19.44 23.14 7.48
C LYS A 217 -19.23 24.61 7.83
N LYS A 218 -17.98 25.04 8.01
CA LYS A 218 -17.57 26.44 8.23
C LYS A 218 -17.31 27.20 6.91
N ASN A 219 -17.73 26.66 5.77
CA ASN A 219 -17.51 27.22 4.42
C ASN A 219 -16.03 27.35 4.01
N GLN A 220 -15.12 26.58 4.62
CA GLN A 220 -13.74 26.53 4.18
C GLN A 220 -13.63 25.65 2.92
N LYS A 221 -12.94 26.15 1.89
CA LYS A 221 -12.68 25.38 0.68
C LYS A 221 -11.71 24.25 0.98
N ILE A 222 -11.97 23.07 0.42
CA ILE A 222 -11.07 21.92 0.51
C ILE A 222 -9.82 22.23 -0.32
N THR A 223 -8.65 22.28 0.33
CA THR A 223 -7.36 22.46 -0.34
C THR A 223 -6.92 21.14 -1.01
N PRO A 224 -6.07 21.16 -2.05
CA PRO A 224 -5.63 19.97 -2.76
C PRO A 224 -5.10 18.84 -1.85
N GLU A 225 -4.43 19.20 -0.76
CA GLU A 225 -3.82 18.28 0.21
C GLU A 225 -4.87 17.54 1.05
N ASN A 226 -6.08 18.09 1.16
CA ASN A 226 -7.18 17.56 1.95
C ASN A 226 -8.21 16.78 1.11
N ILE A 227 -8.09 16.83 -0.22
CA ILE A 227 -8.95 16.05 -1.13
C ILE A 227 -8.87 14.54 -0.84
N PRO A 228 -7.68 13.92 -0.65
CA PRO A 228 -7.59 12.49 -0.39
C PRO A 228 -8.34 12.09 0.88
N ALA A 229 -8.24 12.88 1.96
CA ALA A 229 -8.94 12.59 3.21
C ALA A 229 -10.47 12.59 3.07
N ALA A 230 -11.03 13.44 2.21
CA ALA A 230 -12.47 13.55 1.99
C ALA A 230 -13.01 12.49 1.01
N THR A 231 -12.20 12.06 0.04
CA THR A 231 -12.65 11.24 -1.10
C THR A 231 -12.30 9.77 -0.98
N GLN A 232 -11.33 9.41 -0.15
CA GLN A 232 -10.86 8.04 -0.04
C GLN A 232 -11.77 7.21 0.85
N LEU A 233 -12.38 6.19 0.23
CA LEU A 233 -13.26 5.23 0.89
C LEU A 233 -12.75 3.82 0.59
N PHE A 234 -12.63 3.01 1.63
CA PHE A 234 -12.40 1.59 1.44
C PHE A 234 -13.69 0.94 0.93
N THR A 235 -13.56 0.08 -0.07
CA THR A 235 -14.69 -0.62 -0.68
C THR A 235 -14.64 -2.10 -0.29
N PRO A 236 -15.47 -2.56 0.67
CA PRO A 236 -15.50 -3.96 1.08
C PRO A 236 -15.90 -4.90 -0.06
N HIS A 237 -15.53 -6.18 0.07
CA HIS A 237 -15.68 -7.22 -0.95
C HIS A 237 -17.11 -7.32 -1.46
N TRP A 238 -18.11 -7.22 -0.57
CA TRP A 238 -19.51 -7.31 -0.97
C TRP A 238 -19.94 -6.18 -1.92
N ILE A 239 -19.40 -4.96 -1.76
CA ILE A 239 -19.69 -3.84 -2.68
C ILE A 239 -19.01 -4.10 -4.03
N VAL A 240 -17.74 -4.52 -4.03
CA VAL A 240 -17.02 -4.84 -5.26
C VAL A 240 -17.73 -5.95 -6.02
N ARG A 241 -18.08 -7.03 -5.32
CA ARG A 241 -18.85 -8.15 -5.85
C ARG A 241 -20.17 -7.64 -6.42
N TYR A 242 -20.92 -6.85 -5.67
CA TYR A 242 -22.17 -6.26 -6.13
C TYR A 242 -22.00 -5.44 -7.43
N LEU A 243 -21.00 -4.56 -7.51
CA LEU A 243 -20.75 -3.73 -8.69
C LEU A 243 -20.37 -4.60 -9.91
N VAL A 244 -19.51 -5.60 -9.72
CA VAL A 244 -19.09 -6.51 -10.78
C VAL A 244 -20.25 -7.38 -11.28
N GLU A 245 -21.05 -7.94 -10.36
CA GLU A 245 -22.21 -8.77 -10.69
C GLU A 245 -23.27 -7.97 -11.47
N ASN A 246 -23.54 -6.72 -11.07
CA ASN A 246 -24.56 -5.88 -11.71
C ASN A 246 -24.11 -5.19 -13.01
N ALA A 247 -22.83 -4.90 -13.18
CA ALA A 247 -22.31 -4.28 -14.40
C ALA A 247 -21.82 -5.34 -15.40
N LEU A 248 -20.71 -6.01 -15.08
CA LEU A 248 -20.06 -6.98 -15.98
C LEU A 248 -20.85 -8.27 -16.09
N GLY A 249 -21.37 -8.79 -14.97
CA GLY A 249 -22.22 -9.99 -14.97
C GLY A 249 -23.47 -9.80 -15.82
N ARG A 250 -24.13 -8.64 -15.71
CA ARG A 250 -25.28 -8.28 -16.54
C ARG A 250 -24.91 -8.17 -18.02
N LEU A 251 -23.84 -7.45 -18.37
CA LEU A 251 -23.39 -7.32 -19.76
C LEU A 251 -23.07 -8.68 -20.38
N TRP A 252 -22.40 -9.56 -19.63
CA TRP A 252 -22.09 -10.91 -20.06
C TRP A 252 -23.35 -11.74 -20.35
N LEU A 253 -24.33 -11.70 -19.44
CA LEU A 253 -25.60 -12.43 -19.61
C LEU A 253 -26.43 -11.92 -20.81
N LEU A 254 -26.34 -10.63 -21.15
CA LEU A 254 -26.99 -10.06 -22.34
C LEU A 254 -26.37 -10.60 -23.64
N ASN A 255 -25.04 -10.72 -23.67
CA ASN A 255 -24.31 -11.15 -24.88
C ASN A 255 -24.17 -12.67 -25.00
N ARG A 256 -24.33 -13.43 -23.91
CA ARG A 256 -24.24 -14.89 -23.87
C ARG A 256 -25.36 -15.49 -23.03
N PRO A 257 -26.58 -15.64 -23.61
CA PRO A 257 -27.69 -16.29 -22.92
C PRO A 257 -27.46 -17.79 -22.83
N VAL A 258 -26.73 -18.24 -21.82
CA VAL A 258 -26.54 -19.68 -21.55
C VAL A 258 -27.63 -20.17 -20.60
N PRO A 259 -28.42 -21.21 -20.94
CA PRO A 259 -29.39 -21.80 -20.03
C PRO A 259 -28.70 -22.28 -18.74
N GLY A 260 -29.25 -21.92 -17.57
CA GLY A 260 -28.76 -22.38 -16.25
C GLY A 260 -27.72 -21.48 -15.56
N TRP A 261 -27.06 -20.56 -16.27
CA TRP A 261 -26.06 -19.67 -15.64
C TRP A 261 -26.64 -18.59 -14.73
N ARG A 262 -27.90 -18.19 -14.96
CA ARG A 262 -28.63 -17.27 -14.07
C ARG A 262 -28.74 -17.77 -12.62
N ARG A 263 -28.62 -19.08 -12.39
CA ARG A 263 -28.74 -19.69 -11.05
C ARG A 263 -27.47 -19.55 -10.19
N LYS A 264 -26.30 -19.33 -10.79
CA LYS A 264 -25.01 -19.21 -10.07
C LYS A 264 -24.70 -17.79 -9.61
N TRP A 265 -25.32 -16.78 -10.23
CA TRP A 265 -25.19 -15.38 -9.81
C TRP A 265 -26.35 -15.08 -8.87
N SER A 266 -26.05 -14.84 -7.59
CA SER A 266 -27.04 -14.38 -6.60
C SER A 266 -27.52 -12.99 -7.00
N THR A 267 -28.51 -12.93 -7.89
CA THR A 267 -29.08 -11.67 -8.35
C THR A 267 -29.91 -11.12 -7.19
N THR A 268 -29.31 -10.28 -6.34
CA THR A 268 -29.93 -9.85 -5.07
C THR A 268 -31.17 -8.95 -5.24
N PHE A 269 -31.53 -8.54 -6.45
CA PHE A 269 -32.88 -8.01 -6.73
C PHE A 269 -33.39 -8.52 -8.08
N PRO A 270 -34.62 -9.05 -8.17
CA PRO A 270 -35.29 -9.13 -9.46
C PRO A 270 -35.41 -7.70 -9.98
N LEU A 271 -35.04 -7.49 -11.24
CA LEU A 271 -35.43 -6.29 -11.97
C LEU A 271 -36.95 -6.19 -11.81
N SER A 272 -37.44 -5.21 -11.05
CA SER A 272 -38.73 -4.65 -11.40
C SER A 272 -38.60 -4.28 -12.87
N SER A 273 -39.46 -4.90 -13.68
CA SER A 273 -39.52 -4.69 -15.13
C SER A 273 -39.30 -3.21 -15.43
N PRO A 274 -38.42 -2.86 -16.38
CA PRO A 274 -38.07 -1.46 -16.62
C PRO A 274 -39.38 -0.71 -16.83
N LYS A 275 -39.73 0.18 -15.88
CA LYS A 275 -40.82 1.12 -16.13
C LYS A 275 -40.42 1.82 -17.42
N ARG A 276 -41.27 1.64 -18.41
CA ARG A 276 -41.11 2.08 -19.81
C ARG A 276 -41.24 3.61 -19.86
N THR A 277 -40.36 4.31 -19.14
CA THR A 277 -40.32 5.77 -19.05
C THR A 277 -38.87 6.19 -18.79
N PHE A 278 -37.97 5.84 -19.70
CA PHE A 278 -36.80 6.66 -19.96
C PHE A 278 -36.88 7.08 -21.42
N SER A 279 -37.78 8.04 -21.67
CA SER A 279 -37.90 8.70 -22.96
C SER A 279 -36.59 9.45 -23.25
N ARG A 280 -35.78 8.87 -24.12
CA ARG A 280 -35.11 9.51 -25.26
C ARG A 280 -34.94 11.04 -25.18
N SER A 281 -34.10 11.52 -24.26
CA SER A 281 -33.72 12.94 -24.20
C SER A 281 -32.25 13.11 -23.79
N VAL A 282 -31.32 12.57 -24.58
CA VAL A 282 -29.99 13.17 -24.74
C VAL A 282 -29.67 13.10 -26.23
N VAL A 283 -30.34 13.96 -27.00
CA VAL A 283 -29.82 14.39 -28.30
C VAL A 283 -28.55 15.18 -27.99
N LEU A 284 -27.44 14.72 -28.57
CA LEU A 284 -26.19 15.45 -28.65
C LEU A 284 -26.46 16.90 -29.10
N LYS A 285 -26.30 17.86 -28.18
CA LYS A 285 -26.19 19.28 -28.53
C LYS A 285 -24.82 19.49 -29.18
N LYS A 286 -24.70 19.17 -30.47
CA LYS A 286 -23.64 19.69 -31.33
C LYS A 286 -24.05 21.09 -31.77
N SER A 287 -23.49 22.11 -31.15
CA SER A 287 -23.49 23.47 -31.71
C SER A 287 -22.26 24.22 -31.19
N GLY A 288 -21.34 24.55 -32.10
CA GLY A 288 -20.39 25.65 -31.89
C GLY A 288 -18.91 25.30 -31.80
N PHE A 289 -18.33 24.64 -32.80
CA PHE A 289 -16.95 24.94 -33.23
C PHE A 289 -16.85 24.70 -34.73
N ALA A 290 -16.82 25.79 -35.49
CA ALA A 290 -16.72 25.78 -36.94
C ALA A 290 -15.27 25.47 -37.35
N THR A 291 -15.08 24.50 -38.24
CA THR A 291 -13.87 24.37 -39.07
C THR A 291 -14.27 24.61 -40.52
N ARG A 292 -13.55 25.52 -41.18
CA ARG A 292 -13.75 25.89 -42.60
C ARG A 292 -13.41 24.71 -43.52
N PRO A 293 -14.03 24.60 -44.71
CA PRO A 293 -13.68 23.57 -45.69
C PRO A 293 -12.40 23.96 -46.45
N ALA A 294 -11.56 22.97 -46.76
CA ALA A 294 -10.52 23.08 -47.78
C ALA A 294 -10.90 22.15 -48.94
N ASP A 295 -10.84 22.70 -50.15
CA ASP A 295 -11.22 22.12 -51.44
C ASP A 295 -10.36 20.91 -51.87
N PRO A 296 -10.86 20.06 -52.78
CA PRO A 296 -10.19 18.85 -53.24
C PRO A 296 -9.28 19.13 -54.45
N ALA A 297 -8.02 18.73 -54.38
CA ALA A 297 -7.12 18.65 -55.54
C ALA A 297 -6.50 17.23 -55.63
N THR A 298 -6.91 16.53 -56.67
CA THR A 298 -6.20 15.58 -57.53
C THR A 298 -4.78 15.14 -57.13
N CYS A 299 -4.58 13.82 -56.97
CA CYS A 299 -3.42 13.14 -57.57
C CYS A 299 -3.60 11.61 -57.61
N SER A 300 -3.65 11.12 -58.84
CA SER A 300 -3.59 9.73 -59.30
C SER A 300 -2.17 9.18 -59.23
N LEU A 301 -1.97 7.97 -58.69
CA LEU A 301 -0.89 7.06 -59.11
C LEU A 301 -1.32 5.59 -58.95
N THR A 302 -1.12 4.83 -60.01
CA THR A 302 -1.45 3.42 -60.27
C THR A 302 -0.42 2.42 -59.70
N PRO A 303 -0.66 1.09 -59.75
CA PRO A 303 -0.09 0.09 -58.85
C PRO A 303 1.12 -0.65 -59.43
N SER A 304 1.99 -1.21 -58.58
CA SER A 304 2.90 -2.30 -58.98
C SER A 304 3.39 -3.19 -57.83
N THR A 305 3.39 -4.49 -58.12
CA THR A 305 4.29 -5.58 -57.68
C THR A 305 4.13 -6.28 -56.32
N CYS A 306 3.47 -7.46 -56.39
CA CYS A 306 3.90 -8.82 -55.98
C CYS A 306 4.77 -9.07 -54.74
N CYS A 307 4.31 -9.91 -53.80
CA CYS A 307 4.72 -11.33 -53.64
C CYS A 307 4.15 -12.02 -52.37
N THR A 308 4.01 -13.33 -52.48
CA THR A 308 3.22 -14.35 -51.73
C THR A 308 3.81 -14.83 -50.38
N PRO A 309 3.13 -15.75 -49.62
CA PRO A 309 3.19 -15.90 -48.16
C PRO A 309 4.15 -16.99 -47.66
N SER A 310 4.56 -16.95 -46.38
CA SER A 310 5.11 -18.15 -45.73
C SER A 310 5.00 -18.21 -44.20
N THR A 311 4.59 -19.39 -43.74
CA THR A 311 4.93 -20.08 -42.47
C THR A 311 4.31 -19.66 -41.12
N ARG A 312 3.21 -20.38 -40.84
CA ARG A 312 2.75 -20.92 -39.55
C ARG A 312 3.92 -21.41 -38.67
N LYS A 313 4.11 -20.85 -37.47
CA LYS A 313 4.87 -21.49 -36.37
C LYS A 313 3.96 -21.74 -35.17
N ARG A 314 3.87 -23.02 -34.78
CA ARG A 314 3.20 -23.56 -33.59
C ARG A 314 3.80 -22.93 -32.32
N ALA A 315 2.94 -22.45 -31.43
CA ALA A 315 3.33 -22.12 -30.07
C ALA A 315 3.36 -23.41 -29.23
N THR A 316 4.56 -23.84 -28.87
CA THR A 316 4.82 -24.95 -27.95
C THR A 316 4.49 -24.51 -26.52
N THR A 317 3.51 -25.13 -25.89
CA THR A 317 3.13 -24.84 -24.50
C THR A 317 4.19 -25.41 -23.55
N ARG A 318 5.12 -24.57 -23.07
CA ARG A 318 6.00 -24.94 -21.95
C ARG A 318 5.21 -24.89 -20.65
N ARG A 319 5.02 -26.08 -20.07
CA ARG A 319 4.40 -26.31 -18.76
C ARG A 319 5.33 -25.73 -17.68
N ILE A 320 5.08 -24.51 -17.23
CA ILE A 320 5.80 -23.89 -16.11
C ILE A 320 5.35 -24.58 -14.82
N SER A 321 6.31 -25.10 -14.06
CA SER A 321 6.06 -25.83 -12.82
C SER A 321 5.43 -24.89 -11.76
N ARG A 322 4.33 -25.36 -11.14
CA ARG A 322 3.45 -24.59 -10.24
C ARG A 322 3.98 -24.38 -8.81
N LYS A 323 5.21 -24.79 -8.47
CA LYS A 323 5.58 -24.98 -7.04
C LYS A 323 6.21 -23.77 -6.32
N ARG A 324 6.46 -22.62 -6.96
CA ARG A 324 7.04 -21.42 -6.27
C ARG A 324 6.25 -20.10 -6.41
N PHE A 325 5.15 -20.06 -7.16
CA PHE A 325 4.44 -18.80 -7.50
C PHE A 325 3.09 -18.57 -6.80
N LEU A 326 2.56 -19.59 -6.12
CA LEU A 326 1.22 -19.52 -5.52
C LEU A 326 1.08 -18.51 -4.35
N PRO A 327 2.02 -18.41 -3.38
CA PRO A 327 1.84 -17.47 -2.28
C PRO A 327 1.93 -16.00 -2.73
N THR A 328 2.83 -15.69 -3.67
CA THR A 328 3.02 -14.32 -4.19
C THR A 328 1.79 -13.80 -4.95
N ILE A 329 1.10 -14.68 -5.70
CA ILE A 329 -0.11 -14.30 -6.46
C ILE A 329 -1.31 -14.12 -5.53
N SER A 330 -1.48 -14.98 -4.52
CA SER A 330 -2.55 -14.85 -3.52
C SER A 330 -2.39 -13.55 -2.72
N MET A 331 -1.17 -13.25 -2.29
CA MET A 331 -0.86 -12.05 -1.53
C MET A 331 -1.01 -10.78 -2.39
N ALA A 332 -0.45 -10.76 -3.61
CA ALA A 332 -0.69 -9.67 -4.54
C ALA A 332 -2.19 -9.47 -4.82
N SER A 333 -2.99 -10.54 -4.90
CA SER A 333 -4.44 -10.43 -5.10
C SER A 333 -5.15 -9.74 -3.92
N SER A 334 -4.80 -10.11 -2.68
CA SER A 334 -5.30 -9.48 -1.45
C SER A 334 -4.97 -7.99 -1.39
N TRP A 335 -3.74 -7.62 -1.75
CA TRP A 335 -3.30 -6.22 -1.78
C TRP A 335 -3.71 -5.46 -3.08
N THR A 336 -4.09 -6.16 -4.16
CA THR A 336 -4.63 -5.52 -5.39
C THR A 336 -6.10 -5.14 -5.28
N ASN A 337 -6.90 -5.85 -4.48
CA ASN A 337 -8.23 -5.35 -4.10
C ASN A 337 -8.13 -4.06 -3.30
N VAL A 338 -7.06 -3.95 -2.51
CA VAL A 338 -6.70 -2.75 -1.77
C VAL A 338 -6.25 -1.67 -2.78
N ARG A 339 -5.39 -1.96 -3.77
CA ARG A 339 -4.79 -1.07 -4.80
C ARG A 339 -5.71 -0.05 -5.50
N VAL A 340 -7.01 -0.27 -5.61
CA VAL A 340 -7.93 0.69 -6.27
C VAL A 340 -8.05 2.00 -5.48
N SER A 341 -7.77 2.00 -4.18
CA SER A 341 -7.76 3.20 -3.33
C SER A 341 -6.39 3.93 -3.23
N TRP A 342 -5.35 3.50 -3.95
CA TRP A 342 -3.94 3.83 -3.63
C TRP A 342 -3.25 4.76 -4.61
N LEU A 343 -3.86 5.08 -5.74
CA LEU A 343 -3.14 5.76 -6.82
C LEU A 343 -2.82 7.24 -6.57
N HIS A 344 -3.36 7.90 -5.54
CA HIS A 344 -3.16 9.34 -5.31
C HIS A 344 -2.88 9.68 -3.84
N LEU A 345 -1.69 9.34 -3.36
CA LEU A 345 -1.01 10.15 -2.33
C LEU A 345 0.31 10.65 -2.95
N PRO A 346 0.67 11.92 -2.76
CA PRO A 346 1.79 12.59 -3.45
C PRO A 346 3.18 12.05 -3.08
#